data_AF-A0A7V9JV19-F1
#
_entry.id   AF-A0A7V9JV19-F1
#
_cell.length_a   1.000
_cell.length_b   1.000
_cell.length_c   1.000
_cell.angle_alpha   90.00
_cell.angle_beta   90.00
_cell.angle_gamma   90.00
#
_symmetry.space_group_name_H-M   'P 1'
#
loop_
_entity.id
_entity.type
_entity.pdbx_description
1 polymer ?
#
loop_
_entity_poly.entity_id
_entity_poly.type
_entity_poly.pdbx_seq_one_letter_code
_entity_poly.pdbx_strand_id
1 'polypeptide(L)'
;GTPTTAGTSTVTLTATNSGGSGTKTLTITIAAVSVSAPVISSAGTTSGTVGQALSYTITASNSPTSFNATGLPGGLSINTATGVISGTPTTAGTSTVTLTATNSGGSGTKTLTMTIAAATTAAVIDHGATGATATGCGIGSGLGLFLLVLRLTLGLRCIGTGQR
;
A
#
# COMPACT_ATOMS: atom_id res chain seq x y z
N GLY A 1 -44.15 16.18 -3.87
CA GLY A 1 -42.82 15.86 -3.29
C GLY A 1 -41.99 15.11 -4.32
N THR A 2 -40.68 15.04 -4.12
CA THR A 2 -39.78 14.20 -4.92
C THR A 2 -39.70 12.80 -4.29
N PRO A 3 -39.92 11.71 -5.03
CA PRO A 3 -39.74 10.35 -4.50
C PRO A 3 -38.26 10.11 -4.12
N THR A 4 -38.00 9.58 -2.92
CA THR A 4 -36.64 9.32 -2.42
C THR A 4 -36.30 7.83 -2.28
N THR A 5 -37.29 6.95 -2.46
CA THR A 5 -37.13 5.49 -2.32
C THR A 5 -37.56 4.81 -3.61
N ALA A 6 -36.73 3.89 -4.11
CA ALA A 6 -37.07 3.06 -5.25
C ALA A 6 -38.12 1.99 -4.88
N GLY A 7 -38.97 1.62 -5.82
CA GLY A 7 -39.99 0.60 -5.61
C GLY A 7 -41.31 0.92 -6.30
N THR A 8 -42.25 0.01 -6.14
CA THR A 8 -43.59 0.12 -6.72
C THR A 8 -44.57 0.51 -5.62
N SER A 9 -45.31 1.58 -5.84
CA SER A 9 -46.40 2.03 -4.96
C SER A 9 -47.71 1.99 -5.72
N THR A 10 -48.77 1.52 -5.08
CA THR A 10 -50.13 1.52 -5.64
C THR A 10 -50.98 2.54 -4.92
N VAL A 11 -51.64 3.42 -5.67
CA VAL A 11 -52.57 4.43 -5.18
C VAL A 11 -53.97 4.11 -5.67
N THR A 12 -54.94 3.98 -4.78
CA THR A 12 -56.35 3.81 -5.15
C THR A 12 -57.00 5.19 -5.29
N LEU A 13 -57.37 5.54 -6.51
CA LEU A 13 -58.13 6.73 -6.85
C LEU A 13 -59.62 6.41 -6.70
N THR A 14 -60.35 7.23 -5.94
CA THR A 14 -61.79 7.09 -5.75
C THR A 14 -62.48 8.35 -6.28
N ALA A 15 -63.50 8.18 -7.12
CA ALA A 15 -64.33 9.26 -7.60
C ALA A 15 -65.79 8.97 -7.22
N THR A 16 -66.47 9.93 -6.60
CA THR A 16 -67.83 9.77 -6.08
C THR A 16 -68.73 10.88 -6.61
N ASN A 17 -69.96 10.53 -6.97
CA ASN A 17 -71.04 11.46 -7.32
C ASN A 17 -72.36 11.02 -6.66
N SER A 18 -73.45 11.72 -6.93
CA SER A 18 -74.78 11.43 -6.36
C SER A 18 -75.34 10.04 -6.73
N GLY A 19 -74.80 9.38 -7.76
CA GLY A 19 -75.19 8.06 -8.21
C GLY A 19 -74.30 6.91 -7.70
N GLY A 20 -73.20 7.20 -7.01
CA GLY A 20 -72.30 6.19 -6.45
C GLY A 20 -70.81 6.55 -6.52
N SER A 21 -69.95 5.57 -6.32
CA SER A 21 -68.49 5.72 -6.33
C SER A 21 -67.82 4.69 -7.24
N GLY A 22 -66.77 5.11 -7.94
CA GLY A 22 -65.90 4.26 -8.74
C GLY A 22 -64.45 4.38 -8.27
N THR A 23 -63.73 3.26 -8.28
CA THR A 23 -62.31 3.23 -7.90
C THR A 23 -61.43 2.77 -9.07
N LYS A 24 -60.23 3.32 -9.17
CA LYS A 24 -59.16 2.80 -10.02
C LYS A 24 -57.81 2.82 -9.31
N THR A 25 -57.00 1.82 -9.59
CA THR A 25 -55.63 1.74 -9.08
C THR A 25 -54.66 2.38 -10.06
N LEU A 26 -53.84 3.29 -9.56
CA LEU A 26 -52.66 3.85 -10.22
C LEU A 26 -51.42 3.16 -9.64
N THR A 27 -50.62 2.55 -10.50
CA THR A 27 -49.31 2.00 -10.12
C THR A 27 -48.22 3.01 -10.47
N ILE A 28 -47.39 3.35 -9.49
CA ILE A 28 -46.25 4.25 -9.63
C ILE A 28 -44.98 3.43 -9.39
N THR A 29 -44.09 3.40 -10.38
CA THR A 29 -42.80 2.70 -10.27
C THR A 29 -41.67 3.72 -10.24
N ILE A 30 -40.89 3.70 -9.17
CA ILE A 30 -39.67 4.48 -9.04
C ILE A 30 -38.48 3.56 -9.29
N ALA A 31 -37.73 3.83 -10.36
CA ALA A 31 -36.54 3.06 -10.70
C ALA A 31 -35.44 3.26 -9.65
N ALA A 32 -34.74 2.17 -9.30
CA ALA A 32 -33.54 2.26 -8.49
C ALA A 32 -32.38 2.85 -9.31
N VAL A 33 -31.61 3.74 -8.70
CA VAL A 33 -30.33 4.18 -9.27
C VAL A 33 -29.30 3.10 -8.94
N SER A 34 -28.83 2.37 -9.95
CA SER A 34 -27.72 1.43 -9.78
C SER A 34 -26.39 2.18 -9.86
N VAL A 35 -25.59 2.11 -8.80
CA VAL A 35 -24.21 2.62 -8.79
C VAL A 35 -23.26 1.44 -9.01
N SER A 36 -22.31 1.59 -9.93
CA SER A 36 -21.28 0.57 -10.17
C SER A 36 -20.19 0.63 -9.09
N ALA A 37 -19.69 -0.51 -8.63
CA ALA A 37 -18.57 -0.57 -7.70
C ALA A 37 -17.29 0.06 -8.30
N PRO A 38 -16.37 0.63 -7.48
CA PRO A 38 -15.13 1.23 -7.99
C PRO A 38 -14.23 0.22 -8.70
N VAL A 39 -13.48 0.67 -9.70
CA VAL A 39 -12.43 -0.15 -10.36
C VAL A 39 -11.10 0.56 -10.24
N ILE A 40 -10.15 -0.06 -9.52
CA ILE A 40 -8.82 0.51 -9.28
C ILE A 40 -7.95 0.37 -10.52
N SER A 41 -7.43 1.50 -11.01
CA SER A 41 -6.62 1.62 -12.23
C SER A 41 -5.15 2.00 -11.97
N SER A 42 -4.78 2.32 -10.72
CA SER A 42 -3.41 2.72 -10.38
C SER A 42 -2.40 1.58 -10.63
N ALA A 43 -1.11 1.92 -10.74
CA ALA A 43 -0.05 0.95 -11.02
C ALA A 43 -0.04 -0.22 -10.02
N GLY A 44 0.17 -1.46 -10.50
CA GLY A 44 0.23 -2.65 -9.65
C GLY A 44 1.56 -2.87 -8.92
N THR A 45 2.54 -2.00 -9.17
CA THR A 45 3.86 -2.06 -8.56
C THR A 45 4.31 -0.67 -8.14
N THR A 46 5.14 -0.60 -7.11
CA THR A 46 5.85 0.62 -6.71
C THR A 46 7.14 0.26 -5.98
N SER A 47 8.08 1.20 -5.92
CA SER A 47 9.34 1.02 -5.23
C SER A 47 9.71 2.22 -4.38
N GLY A 48 10.52 1.97 -3.35
CA GLY A 48 11.06 2.98 -2.45
C GLY A 48 12.37 2.54 -1.83
N THR A 49 12.93 3.39 -0.99
CA THR A 49 14.15 3.11 -0.24
C THR A 49 13.89 3.34 1.24
N VAL A 50 14.40 2.47 2.11
CA VAL A 50 14.33 2.67 3.57
C VAL A 50 14.83 4.07 3.93
N GLY A 51 14.09 4.78 4.78
CA GLY A 51 14.45 6.12 5.23
C GLY A 51 14.09 7.26 4.27
N GLN A 52 13.64 6.97 3.05
CA GLN A 52 13.20 7.98 2.08
C GLN A 52 11.67 8.09 2.04
N ALA A 53 11.15 9.31 1.98
CA ALA A 53 9.71 9.52 1.87
C ALA A 53 9.16 8.87 0.58
N LEU A 54 8.04 8.17 0.71
CA LEU A 54 7.30 7.53 -0.38
C LEU A 54 5.86 8.08 -0.39
N SER A 55 5.33 8.29 -1.58
CA SER A 55 3.94 8.68 -1.81
C SER A 55 3.37 7.92 -3.00
N TYR A 56 2.23 7.28 -2.81
CA TYR A 56 1.51 6.52 -3.84
C TYR A 56 0.02 6.82 -3.75
N THR A 57 -0.62 7.15 -4.87
CA THR A 57 -2.05 7.48 -4.92
C THR A 57 -2.85 6.36 -5.56
N ILE A 58 -3.90 5.89 -4.88
CA ILE A 58 -4.88 4.97 -5.46
C ILE A 58 -5.79 5.75 -6.41
N THR A 59 -5.80 5.37 -7.69
CA THR A 59 -6.73 5.90 -8.69
C THR A 59 -7.77 4.85 -9.01
N ALA A 60 -9.05 5.24 -9.00
CA ALA A 60 -10.16 4.35 -9.30
C ALA A 60 -11.29 5.08 -10.03
N SER A 61 -12.05 4.35 -10.84
CA SER A 61 -13.27 4.83 -11.50
C SER A 61 -14.50 4.65 -10.61
N ASN A 62 -15.67 5.10 -11.10
CA ASN A 62 -16.97 5.00 -10.43
C ASN A 62 -17.04 5.72 -9.07
N SER A 63 -16.36 6.85 -8.92
CA SER A 63 -16.53 7.78 -7.78
C SER A 63 -16.42 7.11 -6.39
N PRO A 64 -15.25 6.57 -6.04
CA PRO A 64 -15.02 6.04 -4.69
C PRO A 64 -15.21 7.13 -3.63
N THR A 65 -15.84 6.76 -2.51
CA THR A 65 -16.06 7.61 -1.33
C THR A 65 -15.09 7.31 -0.19
N SER A 66 -14.43 6.15 -0.22
CA SER A 66 -13.42 5.77 0.76
C SER A 66 -12.40 4.79 0.18
N PHE A 67 -11.20 4.80 0.75
CA PHE A 67 -10.08 3.95 0.38
C PHE A 67 -9.50 3.22 1.60
N ASN A 68 -8.89 2.07 1.35
CA ASN A 68 -8.18 1.30 2.36
C ASN A 68 -6.98 0.56 1.73
N ALA A 69 -5.96 0.30 2.54
CA ALA A 69 -4.79 -0.48 2.16
C ALA A 69 -4.32 -1.36 3.33
N THR A 70 -4.21 -2.67 3.10
CA THR A 70 -3.73 -3.64 4.10
C THR A 70 -2.43 -4.29 3.65
N GLY A 71 -1.54 -4.59 4.59
CA GLY A 71 -0.21 -5.17 4.29
C GLY A 71 0.86 -4.14 3.94
N LEU A 72 0.68 -2.88 4.33
CA LEU A 72 1.68 -1.82 4.13
C LEU A 72 2.97 -2.11 4.91
N PRO A 73 4.15 -1.86 4.32
CA PRO A 73 5.41 -1.82 5.07
C PRO A 73 5.36 -0.84 6.24
N GLY A 74 6.09 -1.15 7.32
CA GLY A 74 6.15 -0.29 8.50
C GLY A 74 6.63 1.13 8.17
N GLY A 75 5.94 2.13 8.69
CA GLY A 75 6.21 3.55 8.44
C GLY A 75 5.40 4.16 7.29
N LEU A 76 4.55 3.38 6.62
CA LEU A 76 3.57 3.86 5.65
C LEU A 76 2.14 3.78 6.21
N SER A 77 1.30 4.72 5.79
CA SER A 77 -0.12 4.79 6.16
C SER A 77 -0.95 5.28 4.99
N ILE A 78 -2.25 5.01 5.02
CA ILE A 78 -3.20 5.49 4.00
C ILE A 78 -4.11 6.59 4.57
N ASN A 79 -4.29 7.66 3.81
CA ASN A 79 -5.41 8.57 4.01
C ASN A 79 -6.65 7.98 3.33
N THR A 80 -7.62 7.54 4.15
CA THR A 80 -8.82 6.83 3.67
C THR A 80 -9.78 7.71 2.87
N ALA A 81 -9.68 9.04 2.96
CA ALA A 81 -10.51 9.97 2.19
C ALA A 81 -9.91 10.25 0.81
N THR A 82 -8.59 10.38 0.71
CA THR A 82 -7.92 10.76 -0.54
C THR A 82 -7.29 9.59 -1.30
N GLY A 83 -7.13 8.43 -0.66
CA GLY A 83 -6.48 7.26 -1.25
C GLY A 83 -4.97 7.40 -1.38
N VAL A 84 -4.36 8.40 -0.71
CA VAL A 84 -2.90 8.59 -0.72
C VAL A 84 -2.27 7.73 0.37
N ILE A 85 -1.38 6.83 -0.04
CA ILE A 85 -0.46 6.08 0.82
C ILE A 85 0.83 6.89 0.92
N SER A 86 1.23 7.27 2.13
CA SER A 86 2.45 8.06 2.35
C SER A 86 3.16 7.70 3.64
N GLY A 87 4.43 8.12 3.73
CA GLY A 87 5.27 7.98 4.91
C GLY A 87 6.71 7.65 4.54
N THR A 88 7.45 7.11 5.51
CA THR A 88 8.84 6.70 5.33
C THR A 88 8.98 5.23 5.70
N PRO A 89 9.21 4.34 4.73
CA PRO A 89 9.34 2.92 5.00
C PRO A 89 10.60 2.65 5.82
N THR A 90 10.47 1.75 6.78
CA THR A 90 11.51 1.44 7.78
C THR A 90 12.17 0.08 7.57
N THR A 91 11.56 -0.79 6.77
CA THR A 91 12.02 -2.17 6.53
C THR A 91 12.15 -2.42 5.04
N ALA A 92 13.31 -2.93 4.63
CA ALA A 92 13.55 -3.35 3.24
C ALA A 92 12.86 -4.69 2.95
N GLY A 93 12.47 -4.90 1.70
CA GLY A 93 11.83 -6.13 1.25
C GLY A 93 10.64 -5.88 0.31
N THR A 94 10.03 -6.97 -0.12
CA THR A 94 8.83 -6.94 -0.97
C THR A 94 7.59 -7.21 -0.13
N SER A 95 6.59 -6.35 -0.24
CA SER A 95 5.30 -6.49 0.43
C SER A 95 4.16 -6.55 -0.58
N THR A 96 3.20 -7.44 -0.31
CA THR A 96 1.96 -7.55 -1.09
C THR A 96 0.87 -6.77 -0.36
N VAL A 97 0.49 -5.62 -0.92
CA VAL A 97 -0.51 -4.71 -0.35
C VAL A 97 -1.84 -4.93 -1.06
N THR A 98 -2.94 -5.06 -0.32
CA THR A 98 -4.29 -5.10 -0.89
C THR A 98 -4.91 -3.71 -0.82
N LEU A 99 -5.15 -3.11 -1.99
CA LEU A 99 -5.83 -1.83 -2.14
C LEU A 99 -7.33 -2.06 -2.24
N THR A 100 -8.13 -1.21 -1.60
CA THR A 100 -9.59 -1.22 -1.67
C THR A 100 -10.11 0.19 -1.91
N ALA A 101 -11.10 0.31 -2.80
CA ALA A 101 -11.86 1.54 -3.03
C ALA A 101 -13.36 1.21 -2.97
N THR A 102 -14.14 2.02 -2.26
CA THR A 102 -15.55 1.71 -1.93
C THR A 102 -16.45 2.90 -2.26
N ASN A 103 -17.66 2.60 -2.74
CA ASN A 103 -18.77 3.54 -2.88
C ASN A 103 -20.10 2.84 -2.51
N SER A 104 -21.25 3.50 -2.71
CA SER A 104 -22.58 2.91 -2.46
C SER A 104 -22.93 1.73 -3.38
N GLY A 105 -22.25 1.60 -4.51
CA GLY A 105 -22.35 0.49 -5.45
C GLY A 105 -21.50 -0.74 -5.09
N GLY A 106 -20.64 -0.65 -4.07
CA GLY A 106 -19.81 -1.75 -3.58
C GLY A 106 -18.34 -1.39 -3.45
N SER A 107 -17.47 -2.40 -3.46
CA SER A 107 -16.02 -2.25 -3.33
C SER A 107 -15.26 -2.89 -4.48
N GLY A 108 -14.21 -2.21 -4.95
CA GLY A 108 -13.21 -2.76 -5.85
C GLY A 108 -11.89 -2.99 -5.13
N THR A 109 -11.20 -4.08 -5.47
CA THR A 109 -9.91 -4.45 -4.86
C THR A 109 -8.83 -4.66 -5.90
N LYS A 110 -7.58 -4.33 -5.57
CA LYS A 110 -6.41 -4.59 -6.42
C LYS A 110 -5.16 -4.84 -5.60
N THR A 111 -4.32 -5.76 -6.04
CA THR A 111 -3.02 -6.02 -5.40
C THR A 111 -1.97 -5.03 -5.90
N LEU A 112 -1.15 -4.54 -4.97
CA LEU A 112 0.03 -3.72 -5.20
C LEU A 112 1.25 -4.45 -4.64
N THR A 113 2.24 -4.70 -5.51
CA THR A 113 3.55 -5.20 -5.08
C THR A 113 4.47 -4.02 -4.79
N MET A 114 4.88 -3.86 -3.55
CA MET A 114 5.75 -2.78 -3.10
C MET A 114 7.14 -3.31 -2.79
N THR A 115 8.17 -2.77 -3.43
CA THR A 115 9.57 -3.16 -3.23
C THR A 115 10.35 -2.05 -2.55
N ILE A 116 10.79 -2.27 -1.31
CA ILE A 116 11.61 -1.32 -0.56
C ILE A 116 13.07 -1.78 -0.58
N ALA A 117 13.93 -0.99 -1.20
CA ALA A 117 15.38 -1.19 -1.18
C ALA A 117 15.98 -0.78 0.17
N ALA A 118 17.05 -1.46 0.59
CA ALA A 118 17.82 -1.03 1.75
C ALA A 118 18.48 0.34 1.48
N ALA A 119 18.62 1.16 2.52
CA ALA A 119 19.37 2.40 2.43
C ALA A 119 20.85 2.08 2.14
N THR A 120 21.42 2.67 1.10
CA THR A 120 22.86 2.56 0.85
C THR A 120 23.58 3.54 1.76
N THR A 121 24.18 3.04 2.84
CA THR A 121 25.18 3.83 3.58
C THR A 121 26.43 3.89 2.72
N ALA A 122 26.71 5.05 2.11
CA ALA A 122 28.04 5.30 1.55
C ALA A 122 29.04 5.20 2.71
N ALA A 123 29.96 4.24 2.64
CA ALA A 123 31.11 4.23 3.53
C ALA A 123 31.91 5.49 3.21
N VAL A 124 31.88 6.48 4.11
CA VAL A 124 32.83 7.58 4.06
C VAL A 124 34.18 6.97 4.39
N ILE A 125 35.00 6.72 3.37
CA ILE A 125 36.44 6.65 3.57
C ILE A 125 36.85 8.09 3.83
N ASP A 126 36.87 8.49 5.11
CA ASP A 126 37.54 9.72 5.47
C ASP A 126 39.02 9.58 5.06
N HIS A 127 39.57 10.57 4.37
CA HIS A 127 40.96 10.56 3.89
C HIS A 127 41.98 10.72 5.05
N GLY A 128 41.57 10.41 6.29
CA GLY A 128 42.33 10.57 7.52
C GLY A 128 42.70 9.28 8.25
N ALA A 129 42.49 8.08 7.68
CA ALA A 129 43.01 6.84 8.26
C ALA A 129 44.44 6.53 7.74
N THR A 130 45.41 7.40 8.02
CA THR A 130 46.84 7.06 7.90
C THR A 130 47.22 6.11 9.04
N GLY A 131 47.06 4.80 8.83
CA GLY A 131 47.52 3.84 9.83
C GLY A 131 47.04 2.40 9.68
N ALA A 132 46.92 1.87 8.47
CA ALA A 132 46.81 0.41 8.28
C ALA A 132 48.06 -0.11 7.59
N THR A 133 49.14 -0.31 8.35
CA THR A 133 50.24 -1.17 7.91
C THR A 133 49.75 -2.61 7.93
N ALA A 134 49.37 -3.12 6.76
CA ALA A 134 49.21 -4.55 6.54
C ALA A 134 50.61 -5.19 6.55
N THR A 135 51.05 -5.65 7.72
CA THR A 135 52.21 -6.54 7.85
C THR A 135 51.72 -7.97 8.01
N GLY A 136 52.06 -8.84 7.06
CA GLY A 136 51.80 -10.28 7.11
C GLY A 136 51.36 -10.81 5.74
N CYS A 137 52.30 -11.10 4.83
CA CYS A 137 53.04 -12.36 4.69
C CYS A 137 52.33 -13.36 3.74
N GLY A 138 52.91 -13.52 2.54
CA GLY A 138 53.11 -14.85 1.94
C GLY A 138 51.95 -15.55 1.22
N ILE A 139 51.91 -15.34 -0.11
CA ILE A 139 51.69 -16.27 -1.23
C ILE A 139 50.63 -17.40 -1.18
N GLY A 140 49.79 -17.42 -2.22
CA GLY A 140 49.01 -18.59 -2.63
C GLY A 140 48.17 -18.31 -3.88
N SER A 141 48.69 -18.64 -5.06
CA SER A 141 47.98 -18.58 -6.34
C SER A 141 46.70 -19.40 -6.32
N GLY A 142 45.57 -18.78 -6.66
CA GLY A 142 44.31 -19.49 -6.90
C GLY A 142 43.19 -18.53 -7.28
N LEU A 143 42.77 -18.57 -8.55
CA LEU A 143 41.55 -17.91 -9.02
C LEU A 143 40.36 -18.38 -8.18
N GLY A 144 39.63 -17.46 -7.56
CA GLY A 144 38.53 -17.79 -6.64
C GLY A 144 37.56 -16.64 -6.44
N LEU A 145 36.59 -16.58 -7.35
CA LEU A 145 35.34 -15.83 -7.28
C LEU A 145 34.63 -16.03 -5.92
N PHE A 146 34.27 -14.91 -5.27
CA PHE A 146 33.06 -14.76 -4.41
C PHE A 146 32.99 -15.56 -3.09
N LEU A 147 33.21 -14.90 -1.94
CA LEU A 147 32.31 -14.91 -0.76
C LEU A 147 32.91 -14.04 0.38
N LEU A 148 32.38 -12.83 0.56
CA LEU A 148 32.67 -12.01 1.74
C LEU A 148 31.89 -12.60 2.93
N VAL A 149 32.45 -13.61 3.61
CA VAL A 149 31.98 -14.06 4.92
C VAL A 149 32.77 -13.30 5.98
N LEU A 150 32.26 -12.14 6.40
CA LEU A 150 32.77 -11.42 7.56
C LEU A 150 32.30 -12.13 8.84
N ARG A 151 33.05 -13.16 9.28
CA ARG A 151 32.88 -13.70 10.64
C ARG A 151 33.50 -12.76 11.65
N LEU A 152 32.66 -11.89 12.21
CA LEU A 152 32.95 -11.16 13.44
C LEU A 152 32.76 -12.13 14.62
N THR A 153 33.85 -12.53 15.28
CA THR A 153 33.76 -13.08 16.65
C THR A 153 34.87 -12.46 17.47
N LEU A 154 34.47 -11.46 18.26
CA LEU A 154 35.28 -10.75 19.23
C LEU A 154 35.51 -11.68 20.44
N GLY A 155 36.75 -11.93 20.85
CA GLY A 155 36.98 -12.84 21.98
C GLY A 155 38.43 -13.00 22.47
N LEU A 156 38.94 -11.95 23.14
CA LEU A 156 39.84 -11.98 24.31
C LEU A 156 41.28 -12.54 24.22
N ARG A 157 42.22 -11.62 24.48
CA ARG A 157 43.37 -11.66 25.44
C ARG A 157 44.31 -12.88 25.49
N CYS A 158 45.62 -12.60 25.29
CA CYS A 158 46.78 -13.01 26.12
C CYS A 158 47.96 -12.07 25.75
N ILE A 159 48.27 -11.02 26.49
CA ILE A 159 49.27 -10.90 27.59
C ILE A 159 50.61 -11.61 27.32
N GLY A 160 51.67 -10.81 27.13
CA GLY A 160 53.09 -11.04 27.53
C GLY A 160 53.83 -12.24 26.93
N THR A 161 55.12 -12.23 26.63
CA THR A 161 56.29 -11.39 26.96
C THR A 161 57.37 -11.75 25.94
N GLY A 162 58.19 -10.78 25.51
CA GLY A 162 59.28 -11.04 24.57
C GLY A 162 60.40 -11.91 25.12
N GLN A 163 61.21 -12.45 24.21
CA GLN A 163 62.65 -12.65 24.35
C GLN A 163 63.24 -12.81 22.93
N ARG A 164 64.52 -12.49 22.84
CA ARG A 164 65.41 -12.34 21.68
C ARG A 164 65.34 -13.43 20.61
#